data_AF-A0A932LHE3-F1
#
_entry.id   AF-A0A932LHE3-F1
#
_cell.length_a   1.000
_cell.length_b   1.000
_cell.length_c   1.000
_cell.angle_alpha   90.00
_cell.angle_beta   90.00
_cell.angle_gamma   90.00
#
_symmetry.space_group_name_H-M   'P 1'
#
loop_
_entity.id
_entity.type
_entity.pdbx_description
1 polymer ?
#
loop_
_entity_poly.entity_id
_entity_poly.type
_entity_poly.pdbx_seq_one_letter_code
_entity_poly.pdbx_strand_id
1 'polypeptide(L)'
;MSETARVVDLQQVRRQELEEIKQRRRVRRMPERKDLGNNLVGLALSGGGLRSACFSLGLVQAFHKTGLWKFFDYLSTVSGGGYVGSYLSSKVLSDGQPFDKENFPLSPGADKKQPPEVQKFIYGGRYLLRLWHLANAYFIGLVFTNLAIFSLLVAVCALIALLWRCLDYPGFRDRLALVGLDNDLYAAMWPFIGFGSAWLIAWVVSYFRREAEAPGKIARYLLYFTGVPLIRLHKLIIGDGAPACIT
;
A
#
# COMPACT_ATOMS: atom_id res chain seq x y z
N MET A 1 35.90 2.22 -1.17
CA MET A 1 35.68 3.26 -2.20
C MET A 1 34.22 3.68 -2.09
N SER A 2 33.98 4.90 -1.63
CA SER A 2 32.63 5.45 -1.43
C SER A 2 31.96 5.64 -2.78
N GLU A 3 30.81 4.99 -2.98
CA GLU A 3 29.97 5.12 -4.17
C GLU A 3 29.29 6.50 -4.13
N THR A 4 29.98 7.52 -4.64
CA THR A 4 29.45 8.87 -4.79
C THR A 4 28.21 8.80 -5.66
N ALA A 5 27.05 9.23 -5.14
CA ALA A 5 25.81 9.30 -5.90
C ALA A 5 26.06 9.98 -7.26
N ARG A 6 25.95 9.22 -8.35
CA ARG A 6 26.09 9.75 -9.72
C ARG A 6 25.00 10.79 -9.92
N VAL A 7 25.36 12.08 -9.85
CA VAL A 7 24.47 13.16 -10.28
C VAL A 7 24.37 13.07 -11.80
N VAL A 8 23.21 12.61 -12.27
CA VAL A 8 22.92 12.45 -13.70
C VAL A 8 22.43 13.80 -14.25
N ASP A 9 23.16 14.37 -15.22
CA ASP A 9 22.72 15.59 -15.92
C ASP A 9 21.57 15.27 -16.90
N LEU A 10 20.40 15.85 -16.66
CA LEU A 10 19.22 15.66 -17.50
C LEU A 10 19.43 16.13 -18.94
N GLN A 11 20.25 17.17 -19.17
CA GLN A 11 20.56 17.64 -20.53
C GLN A 11 21.44 16.65 -21.27
N GLN A 12 22.36 15.99 -20.57
CA GLN A 12 23.14 14.88 -21.12
C GLN A 12 22.24 13.70 -21.49
N VAL A 13 21.34 13.26 -20.59
CA VAL A 13 20.40 12.15 -20.87
C VAL A 13 19.55 12.46 -22.09
N ARG A 14 18.96 13.66 -22.15
CA ARG A 14 18.12 14.07 -23.28
C ARG A 14 18.88 14.04 -24.62
N ARG A 15 20.14 14.47 -24.64
CA ARG A 15 20.98 14.41 -25.84
C ARG A 15 21.24 12.97 -26.27
N GLN A 16 21.56 12.09 -25.31
CA GLN A 16 21.78 10.66 -25.58
C GLN A 16 20.52 9.97 -26.11
N GLU A 17 19.35 10.24 -25.51
CA GLU A 17 18.07 9.71 -25.99
C GLU A 17 17.74 10.17 -27.41
N LEU A 18 17.94 11.44 -27.73
CA LEU A 18 17.67 11.97 -29.07
C LEU A 18 18.58 11.34 -30.14
N GLU A 19 19.84 11.11 -29.83
CA GLU A 19 20.76 10.41 -30.75
C GLU A 19 20.33 8.95 -30.95
N GLU A 20 19.94 8.24 -29.90
CA GLU A 20 19.41 6.87 -30.00
C GLU A 20 18.15 6.81 -30.89
N ILE A 21 17.22 7.75 -30.68
CA ILE A 21 15.99 7.86 -31.48
C ILE A 21 16.32 8.15 -32.94
N LYS A 22 17.29 9.04 -33.20
CA LYS A 22 17.75 9.38 -34.55
C LYS A 22 18.32 8.16 -35.27
N GLN A 23 19.17 7.39 -34.60
CA GLN A 23 19.73 6.14 -35.14
C GLN A 23 18.63 5.11 -35.44
N ARG A 24 17.72 4.89 -34.49
CA ARG A 24 16.60 3.95 -34.67
C ARG A 24 15.69 4.35 -35.84
N ARG A 25 15.39 5.65 -36.01
CA ARG A 25 14.59 6.16 -37.14
C ARG A 25 15.30 5.98 -38.48
N ARG A 26 16.64 6.13 -38.53
CA ARG A 26 17.45 5.84 -39.72
C ARG A 26 17.39 4.37 -40.12
N VAL A 27 17.57 3.45 -39.16
CA VAL A 27 17.45 1.99 -39.40
C VAL A 27 16.06 1.64 -39.95
N ARG A 28 15.01 2.30 -39.46
CA ARG A 28 13.62 2.13 -39.91
C ARG A 28 13.26 2.85 -41.22
N ARG A 29 14.24 3.49 -41.88
CA ARG A 29 14.07 4.28 -43.12
C ARG A 29 12.98 5.34 -43.00
N MET A 30 12.86 5.97 -41.84
CA MET A 30 11.94 7.08 -41.64
C MET A 30 12.51 8.39 -42.22
N PRO A 31 11.67 9.32 -42.71
CA PRO A 31 12.13 10.60 -43.21
C PRO A 31 12.91 11.37 -42.14
N GLU A 32 14.10 11.86 -42.48
CA GLU A 32 14.83 12.76 -41.60
C GLU A 32 14.06 14.07 -41.44
N ARG A 33 13.86 14.51 -40.20
CA ARG A 33 13.28 15.82 -39.88
C ARG A 33 14.34 16.70 -39.25
N LYS A 34 14.42 17.96 -39.71
CA LYS A 34 15.38 18.96 -39.21
C LYS A 34 15.24 19.23 -37.71
N ASP A 35 14.02 19.15 -37.19
CA ASP A 35 13.72 19.40 -35.78
C ASP A 35 13.21 18.11 -35.11
N LEU A 36 14.13 17.19 -34.78
CA LEU A 36 13.75 15.93 -34.14
C LEU A 36 13.12 16.15 -32.76
N GLY A 37 13.62 17.12 -32.00
CA GLY A 37 13.18 17.39 -30.62
C GLY A 37 11.70 17.76 -30.52
N ASN A 38 11.16 18.45 -31.52
CA ASN A 38 9.74 18.81 -31.58
C ASN A 38 8.87 17.83 -32.40
N ASN A 39 9.46 16.77 -32.97
CA ASN A 39 8.76 15.79 -33.81
C ASN A 39 8.85 14.36 -33.25
N LEU A 40 8.73 14.24 -31.93
CA LEU A 40 8.69 12.97 -31.20
C LEU A 40 7.26 12.48 -31.02
N VAL A 41 7.05 11.16 -31.13
CA VAL A 41 5.74 10.54 -30.91
C VAL A 41 5.83 9.59 -29.73
N GLY A 42 4.98 9.80 -28.72
CA GLY A 42 4.86 8.90 -27.56
C GLY A 42 3.61 8.03 -27.64
N LEU A 43 3.74 6.75 -27.28
CA LEU A 43 2.59 5.89 -26.97
C LEU A 43 2.46 5.79 -25.45
N ALA A 44 1.29 6.16 -24.91
CA ALA A 44 0.99 6.04 -23.49
C ALA A 44 -0.06 4.93 -23.26
N LEU A 45 0.29 3.92 -22.47
CA LEU A 45 -0.60 2.82 -22.06
C LEU A 45 -1.09 3.05 -20.63
N SER A 46 -2.39 3.29 -20.50
CA SER A 46 -3.04 3.65 -19.22
C SER A 46 -3.16 2.47 -18.25
N GLY A 47 -3.41 2.80 -16.98
CA GLY A 47 -3.72 1.85 -15.93
C GLY A 47 -5.12 1.26 -16.03
N GLY A 48 -5.53 0.46 -15.03
CA GLY A 48 -6.85 -0.19 -15.00
C GLY A 48 -6.80 -1.72 -14.90
N GLY A 49 -5.74 -2.26 -14.30
CA GLY A 49 -5.56 -3.69 -14.09
C GLY A 49 -5.57 -4.50 -15.39
N LEU A 50 -5.98 -5.76 -15.30
CA LEU A 50 -5.87 -6.68 -16.44
C LEU A 50 -6.76 -6.32 -17.64
N ARG A 51 -7.87 -5.59 -17.43
CA ARG A 51 -8.72 -5.13 -18.55
C ARG A 51 -7.96 -4.15 -19.46
N SER A 52 -7.33 -3.14 -18.87
CA SER A 52 -6.49 -2.19 -19.62
C SER A 52 -5.31 -2.91 -20.28
N ALA A 53 -4.75 -3.90 -19.58
CA ALA A 53 -3.64 -4.69 -20.08
C ALA A 53 -4.01 -5.49 -21.36
N CYS A 54 -5.17 -6.17 -21.37
CA CYS A 54 -5.68 -6.87 -22.56
C CYS A 54 -6.00 -5.91 -23.72
N PHE A 55 -6.59 -4.75 -23.43
CA PHE A 55 -6.87 -3.73 -24.45
C PHE A 55 -5.58 -3.18 -25.07
N SER A 56 -4.62 -2.80 -24.21
CA SER A 56 -3.32 -2.27 -24.62
C SER A 56 -2.55 -3.27 -25.48
N LEU A 57 -2.61 -4.56 -25.13
CA LEU A 57 -2.02 -5.64 -25.92
C LEU A 57 -2.62 -5.69 -27.33
N GLY A 58 -3.96 -5.68 -27.45
CA GLY A 58 -4.63 -5.66 -28.74
C GLY A 58 -4.35 -4.38 -29.55
N LEU A 59 -4.27 -3.23 -28.88
CA LEU A 59 -3.92 -1.96 -29.51
C LEU A 59 -2.51 -1.99 -30.10
N VAL A 60 -1.54 -2.48 -29.34
CA VAL A 60 -0.15 -2.62 -29.78
C VAL A 60 -0.05 -3.62 -30.95
N GLN A 61 -0.78 -4.75 -30.90
CA GLN A 61 -0.89 -5.69 -32.02
C GLN A 61 -1.47 -5.01 -33.27
N ALA A 62 -2.50 -4.17 -33.13
CA ALA A 62 -3.09 -3.44 -34.24
C ALA A 62 -2.12 -2.42 -34.84
N PHE A 63 -1.38 -1.68 -34.02
CA PHE A 63 -0.34 -0.76 -34.49
C PHE A 63 0.80 -1.48 -35.21
N HIS A 64 1.21 -2.65 -34.72
CA HIS A 64 2.21 -3.46 -35.41
C HIS A 64 1.69 -3.96 -36.77
N LYS A 65 0.48 -4.53 -36.80
CA LYS A 65 -0.17 -5.03 -38.02
C LYS A 65 -0.36 -3.96 -39.09
N THR A 66 -0.69 -2.73 -38.69
CA THR A 66 -0.87 -1.59 -39.60
C THR A 66 0.45 -0.92 -39.99
N GLY A 67 1.58 -1.37 -39.45
CA GLY A 67 2.90 -0.77 -39.68
C GLY A 67 3.08 0.59 -38.97
N LEU A 68 2.17 0.96 -38.07
CA LEU A 68 2.23 2.20 -37.30
C LEU A 68 3.22 2.11 -36.12
N TRP A 69 3.51 0.90 -35.62
CA TRP A 69 4.41 0.67 -34.49
C TRP A 69 5.77 1.36 -34.63
N LYS A 70 6.33 1.39 -35.85
CA LYS A 70 7.65 1.95 -36.12
C LYS A 70 7.76 3.46 -35.85
N PHE A 71 6.64 4.19 -35.81
CA PHE A 71 6.59 5.64 -35.65
C PHE A 71 6.64 6.09 -34.19
N PHE A 72 6.35 5.22 -33.23
CA PHE A 72 6.42 5.57 -31.81
C PHE A 72 7.87 5.60 -31.34
N ASP A 73 8.24 6.71 -30.71
CA ASP A 73 9.57 6.92 -30.18
C ASP A 73 9.73 6.53 -28.72
N TYR A 74 8.71 6.87 -27.95
CA TYR A 74 8.62 6.61 -26.52
C TYR A 74 7.43 5.71 -26.23
N LEU A 75 7.60 4.84 -25.24
CA LEU A 75 6.53 4.05 -24.67
C LEU A 75 6.45 4.39 -23.18
N SER A 76 5.36 5.03 -22.77
CA SER A 76 5.05 5.29 -21.37
C SER A 76 3.95 4.33 -20.92
N THR A 77 4.12 3.71 -19.76
CA THR A 77 3.14 2.74 -19.25
C THR A 77 2.93 2.93 -17.77
N VAL A 78 1.71 2.72 -17.31
CA VAL A 78 1.37 2.76 -15.87
C VAL A 78 0.45 1.59 -15.49
N SER A 79 0.66 1.00 -14.32
CA SER A 79 -0.19 -0.06 -13.75
C SER A 79 -0.52 -1.17 -14.77
N GLY A 80 -1.79 -1.28 -15.19
CA GLY A 80 -2.27 -2.24 -16.21
C GLY A 80 -1.52 -2.17 -17.56
N GLY A 81 -1.15 -0.98 -18.04
CA GLY A 81 -0.33 -0.83 -19.25
C GLY A 81 1.09 -1.37 -19.06
N GLY A 82 1.59 -1.37 -17.83
CA GLY A 82 2.92 -1.85 -17.46
C GLY A 82 3.11 -3.34 -17.75
N TYR A 83 2.07 -4.16 -17.70
CA TYR A 83 2.18 -5.57 -18.08
C TYR A 83 2.65 -5.74 -19.54
N VAL A 84 2.10 -4.95 -20.46
CA VAL A 84 2.46 -4.98 -21.87
C VAL A 84 3.85 -4.35 -22.08
N GLY A 85 4.11 -3.20 -21.44
CA GLY A 85 5.40 -2.52 -21.52
C GLY A 85 6.57 -3.38 -21.02
N SER A 86 6.41 -4.02 -19.86
CA SER A 86 7.41 -4.90 -19.27
C SER A 86 7.61 -6.18 -20.08
N TYR A 87 6.54 -6.77 -20.65
CA TYR A 87 6.68 -7.94 -21.52
C TYR A 87 7.48 -7.60 -22.78
N LEU A 88 7.17 -6.49 -23.45
CA LEU A 88 7.92 -6.00 -24.60
C LEU A 88 9.38 -5.73 -24.24
N SER A 89 9.63 -5.01 -23.14
CA SER A 89 10.99 -4.68 -22.71
C SER A 89 11.80 -5.94 -22.39
N SER A 90 11.18 -6.91 -21.71
CA SER A 90 11.79 -8.20 -21.39
C SER A 90 12.19 -8.97 -22.64
N LYS A 91 11.30 -9.05 -23.65
CA LYS A 91 11.60 -9.74 -24.91
C LYS A 91 12.75 -9.09 -25.69
N VAL A 92 12.82 -7.76 -25.76
CA VAL A 92 13.97 -7.08 -26.38
C VAL A 92 15.28 -7.43 -25.66
N LEU A 93 15.25 -7.44 -24.32
CA LEU A 93 16.43 -7.74 -23.51
C LEU A 93 16.87 -9.21 -23.60
N SER A 94 15.92 -10.15 -23.66
CA SER A 94 16.21 -11.58 -23.76
C SER A 94 16.68 -11.99 -25.16
N ASP A 95 16.02 -11.49 -26.20
CA ASP A 95 16.31 -11.90 -27.58
C ASP A 95 17.50 -11.11 -28.16
N GLY A 96 17.86 -9.98 -27.54
CA GLY A 96 18.97 -9.12 -27.97
C GLY A 96 18.75 -8.47 -29.34
N GLN A 97 17.53 -8.54 -29.87
CA GLN A 97 17.17 -8.03 -31.18
C GLN A 97 16.02 -7.02 -31.07
N PRO A 98 16.07 -5.91 -31.83
CA PRO A 98 14.96 -4.98 -31.90
C PRO A 98 13.77 -5.61 -32.63
N PHE A 99 12.55 -5.21 -32.26
CA PHE A 99 11.36 -5.65 -32.96
C PHE A 99 11.31 -5.14 -34.39
N ASP A 100 11.02 -6.04 -35.32
CA ASP A 100 10.79 -5.74 -36.72
C ASP A 100 9.37 -6.15 -37.14
N LYS A 101 9.11 -6.20 -38.45
CA LYS A 101 7.78 -6.55 -38.99
C LYS A 101 7.46 -8.04 -38.83
N GLU A 102 8.47 -8.89 -38.82
CA GLU A 102 8.33 -10.36 -38.78
C GLU A 102 8.53 -10.90 -37.36
N ASN A 103 9.43 -10.28 -36.59
CA ASN A 103 9.77 -10.59 -35.22
C ASN A 103 9.09 -9.63 -34.24
N PHE A 104 7.79 -9.83 -34.03
CA PHE A 104 7.03 -9.14 -32.99
C PHE A 104 6.40 -10.14 -32.03
N PRO A 105 6.81 -10.13 -30.74
CA PRO A 105 6.48 -11.22 -29.81
C PRO A 105 4.99 -11.27 -29.45
N LEU A 106 4.26 -10.19 -29.68
CA LEU A 106 2.83 -10.13 -29.46
C LEU A 106 2.02 -10.52 -30.70
N SER A 107 2.62 -10.73 -31.87
CA SER A 107 1.85 -11.05 -33.07
C SER A 107 1.21 -12.45 -32.98
N PRO A 108 -0.03 -12.62 -33.46
CA PRO A 108 -0.61 -13.95 -33.64
C PRO A 108 0.26 -14.80 -34.58
N GLY A 109 0.33 -16.11 -34.32
CA GLY A 109 0.99 -17.06 -35.21
C GLY A 109 0.28 -17.19 -36.56
N ALA A 110 0.90 -17.93 -37.49
CA ALA A 110 0.36 -18.16 -38.83
C ALA A 110 -1.04 -18.83 -38.80
N ASP A 111 -1.35 -19.57 -37.74
CA ASP A 111 -2.65 -20.19 -37.47
C ASP A 111 -3.70 -19.21 -36.89
N LYS A 112 -3.38 -17.91 -36.85
CA LYS A 112 -4.16 -16.83 -36.22
C LYS A 112 -4.35 -17.01 -34.71
N LYS A 113 -3.68 -17.97 -34.07
CA LYS A 113 -3.75 -18.13 -32.62
C LYS A 113 -2.73 -17.22 -31.95
N GLN A 114 -3.10 -16.72 -30.78
CA GLN A 114 -2.20 -15.94 -29.95
C GLN A 114 -1.11 -16.86 -29.37
N PRO A 115 0.13 -16.37 -29.18
CA PRO A 115 1.17 -17.12 -28.51
C PRO A 115 0.72 -17.65 -27.13
N PRO A 116 1.18 -18.82 -26.66
CA PRO A 116 0.75 -19.38 -25.37
C PRO A 116 0.95 -18.43 -24.19
N GLU A 117 2.01 -17.62 -24.22
CA GLU A 117 2.31 -16.60 -23.21
C GLU A 117 1.24 -15.49 -23.19
N VAL A 118 0.87 -14.98 -24.36
CA VAL A 118 -0.21 -13.99 -24.55
C VAL A 118 -1.56 -14.58 -24.16
N GLN A 119 -1.80 -15.85 -24.50
CA GLN A 119 -3.00 -16.56 -24.07
C GLN A 119 -3.07 -16.64 -22.55
N LYS A 120 -2.03 -17.13 -21.87
CA LYS A 120 -1.99 -17.20 -20.40
C LYS A 120 -2.27 -15.83 -19.78
N PHE A 121 -1.74 -14.77 -20.35
CA PHE A 121 -2.02 -13.40 -19.93
C PHE A 121 -3.50 -13.01 -20.10
N ILE A 122 -4.10 -13.24 -21.27
CA ILE A 122 -5.52 -12.93 -21.55
C ILE A 122 -6.45 -13.80 -20.67
N TYR A 123 -6.21 -15.10 -20.61
CA TYR A 123 -6.99 -16.06 -19.83
C TYR A 123 -6.81 -15.85 -18.33
N GLY A 124 -5.64 -15.37 -17.91
CA GLY A 124 -5.36 -14.93 -16.55
C GLY A 124 -6.27 -13.81 -16.07
N GLY A 125 -6.98 -13.09 -16.96
CA GLY A 125 -7.99 -12.08 -16.63
C GLY A 125 -9.39 -12.59 -16.41
N ARG A 126 -9.64 -13.87 -16.72
CA ARG A 126 -11.00 -14.42 -16.62
C ARG A 126 -11.53 -14.44 -15.20
N TYR A 127 -10.69 -14.35 -14.16
CA TYR A 127 -11.19 -14.25 -12.78
C TYR A 127 -12.02 -12.99 -12.54
N LEU A 128 -11.71 -11.87 -13.23
CA LEU A 128 -12.49 -10.63 -13.14
C LEU A 128 -13.84 -10.74 -13.86
N LEU A 129 -13.95 -11.63 -14.84
CA LEU A 129 -15.19 -11.91 -15.58
C LEU A 129 -16.00 -13.04 -14.93
N ARG A 130 -15.39 -13.82 -14.05
CA ARG A 130 -16.01 -14.90 -13.29
C ARG A 130 -16.47 -14.38 -11.92
N LEU A 131 -17.42 -13.45 -11.93
CA LEU A 131 -17.96 -12.84 -10.71
C LEU A 131 -18.43 -13.89 -9.70
N TRP A 132 -18.97 -15.02 -10.16
CA TRP A 132 -19.40 -16.10 -9.27
C TRP A 132 -18.26 -16.78 -8.51
N HIS A 133 -17.13 -17.02 -9.18
CA HIS A 133 -15.96 -17.62 -8.52
C HIS A 133 -15.27 -16.64 -7.59
N LEU A 134 -15.22 -15.36 -7.98
CA LEU A 134 -14.75 -14.28 -7.12
C LEU A 134 -15.66 -14.14 -5.89
N ALA A 135 -16.98 -14.10 -6.09
CA ALA A 135 -17.95 -14.04 -5.01
C ALA A 135 -17.78 -15.21 -4.05
N ASN A 136 -17.72 -16.45 -4.53
CA ASN A 136 -17.54 -17.60 -3.64
C ASN A 136 -16.21 -17.56 -2.88
N ALA A 137 -15.08 -17.29 -3.56
CA ALA A 137 -13.77 -17.28 -2.91
C ALA A 137 -13.64 -16.16 -1.87
N TYR A 138 -14.10 -14.95 -2.22
CA TYR A 138 -14.02 -13.78 -1.34
C TYR A 138 -15.08 -13.81 -0.24
N PHE A 139 -16.29 -14.30 -0.52
CA PHE A 139 -17.35 -14.40 0.48
C PHE A 139 -16.99 -15.41 1.57
N ILE A 140 -16.50 -16.59 1.19
CA ILE A 140 -16.03 -17.60 2.15
C ILE A 140 -14.90 -17.02 3.00
N GLY A 141 -13.89 -16.41 2.37
CA GLY A 141 -12.78 -15.78 3.09
C GLY A 141 -13.25 -14.65 4.02
N LEU A 142 -14.16 -13.79 3.56
CA LEU A 142 -14.74 -12.70 4.33
C LEU A 142 -15.52 -13.23 5.54
N VAL A 143 -16.37 -14.23 5.35
CA VAL A 143 -17.17 -14.81 6.43
C VAL A 143 -16.28 -15.42 7.49
N PHE A 144 -15.29 -16.26 7.13
CA PHE A 144 -14.42 -16.88 8.11
C PHE A 144 -13.49 -15.89 8.81
N THR A 145 -12.97 -14.90 8.08
CA THR A 145 -12.12 -13.85 8.67
C THR A 145 -12.91 -13.02 9.66
N ASN A 146 -14.11 -12.58 9.29
CA ASN A 146 -14.96 -11.79 10.18
C ASN A 146 -15.46 -12.63 11.36
N LEU A 147 -15.82 -13.90 11.16
CA LEU A 147 -16.21 -14.79 12.25
C LEU A 147 -15.09 -14.94 13.27
N ALA A 148 -13.84 -15.13 12.83
CA ALA A 148 -12.69 -15.20 13.72
C ALA A 148 -12.46 -13.87 14.48
N ILE A 149 -12.54 -12.73 13.78
CA ILE A 149 -12.37 -11.41 14.39
C ILE A 149 -13.46 -11.12 15.43
N PHE A 150 -14.73 -11.37 15.09
CA PHE A 150 -15.84 -11.17 16.02
C PHE A 150 -15.79 -12.13 17.21
N SER A 151 -15.43 -13.40 16.98
CA SER A 151 -15.27 -14.37 18.07
C SER A 151 -14.15 -13.96 19.02
N LEU A 152 -13.01 -13.48 18.51
CA LEU A 152 -11.93 -12.96 19.32
C LEU A 152 -12.37 -11.71 20.10
N LEU A 153 -13.08 -10.79 19.46
CA LEU A 153 -13.60 -9.59 20.12
C LEU A 153 -14.53 -9.95 21.29
N VAL A 154 -15.47 -10.88 21.07
CA VAL A 154 -16.37 -11.39 22.13
C VAL A 154 -15.57 -12.05 23.25
N ALA A 155 -14.57 -12.88 22.92
CA ALA A 155 -13.72 -13.54 23.91
C ALA A 155 -12.94 -12.53 24.76
N VAL A 156 -12.37 -11.48 24.15
CA VAL A 156 -11.66 -10.41 24.85
C VAL A 156 -12.61 -9.62 25.75
N CYS A 157 -13.78 -9.22 25.25
CA CYS A 157 -14.78 -8.53 26.06
C CYS A 157 -15.25 -9.38 27.25
N ALA A 158 -15.48 -10.68 27.03
CA ALA A 158 -15.85 -11.62 28.08
C ALA A 158 -14.74 -11.79 29.13
N LEU A 159 -13.47 -11.86 28.69
CA LEU A 159 -12.33 -11.92 29.60
C LEU A 159 -12.22 -10.65 30.45
N ILE A 160 -12.38 -9.48 29.85
CA ILE A 160 -12.36 -8.20 30.58
C ILE A 160 -13.50 -8.17 31.61
N ALA A 161 -14.71 -8.58 31.23
CA ALA A 161 -15.85 -8.67 32.14
C ALA A 161 -15.59 -9.66 33.29
N LEU A 162 -14.97 -10.81 33.02
CA LEU A 162 -14.60 -11.79 34.04
C LEU A 162 -13.54 -11.23 35.00
N LEU A 163 -12.52 -10.55 34.48
CA LEU A 163 -11.50 -9.89 35.30
C LEU A 163 -12.14 -8.83 36.21
N TRP A 164 -13.10 -8.04 35.68
CA TRP A 164 -13.87 -7.10 36.51
C TRP A 164 -14.67 -7.82 37.58
N ARG A 165 -15.32 -8.93 37.24
CA ARG A 165 -16.09 -9.74 38.19
C ARG A 165 -15.22 -10.33 39.31
N CYS A 166 -13.97 -10.67 39.03
CA CYS A 166 -13.04 -11.15 40.05
C CYS A 166 -12.72 -10.09 41.12
N LEU A 167 -12.80 -8.80 40.78
CA LEU A 167 -12.56 -7.70 41.71
C LEU A 167 -13.76 -7.45 42.64
N ASP A 168 -14.94 -7.90 42.25
CA ASP A 168 -16.14 -7.85 43.10
C ASP A 168 -16.19 -8.95 44.16
N TYR A 169 -15.18 -9.82 44.22
CA TYR A 169 -15.16 -10.90 45.21
C TYR A 169 -15.03 -10.32 46.63
N PRO A 170 -15.84 -10.78 47.62
CA PRO A 170 -15.86 -10.21 48.96
C PRO A 170 -14.49 -10.14 49.61
N GLY A 171 -13.71 -11.23 49.55
CA GLY A 171 -12.36 -11.26 50.12
C GLY A 171 -11.35 -10.32 49.44
N PHE A 172 -11.62 -9.84 48.23
CA PHE A 172 -10.81 -8.80 47.57
C PHE A 172 -11.29 -7.40 47.95
N ARG A 173 -12.62 -7.17 47.99
CA ARG A 173 -13.22 -5.91 48.47
C ARG A 173 -12.85 -5.60 49.92
N ASP A 174 -12.87 -6.60 50.79
CA ASP A 174 -12.49 -6.44 52.21
C ASP A 174 -11.02 -6.01 52.35
N ARG A 175 -10.13 -6.53 51.50
CA ARG A 175 -8.71 -6.13 51.47
C ARG A 175 -8.50 -4.72 50.94
N LEU A 176 -9.31 -4.30 49.97
CA LEU A 176 -9.30 -2.91 49.47
C LEU A 176 -9.79 -1.93 50.56
N ALA A 177 -10.82 -2.32 51.32
CA ALA A 177 -11.32 -1.53 52.44
C ALA A 177 -10.25 -1.31 53.52
N LEU A 178 -9.37 -2.29 53.76
CA LEU A 178 -8.24 -2.15 54.70
C LEU A 178 -7.21 -1.07 54.29
N VAL A 179 -7.16 -0.72 53.00
CA VAL A 179 -6.26 0.33 52.46
C VAL A 179 -7.00 1.68 52.32
N GLY A 180 -8.23 1.79 52.85
CA GLY A 180 -9.05 3.00 52.77
C GLY A 180 -9.66 3.25 51.38
N LEU A 181 -9.80 2.20 50.56
CA LEU A 181 -10.41 2.24 49.22
C LEU A 181 -11.79 1.56 49.24
N ASP A 182 -12.67 2.05 50.11
CA ASP A 182 -14.04 1.55 50.35
C ASP A 182 -15.10 2.13 49.38
N ASN A 183 -14.73 3.15 48.62
CA ASN A 183 -15.59 3.81 47.65
C ASN A 183 -15.71 3.00 46.34
N ASP A 184 -16.95 2.65 45.93
CA ASP A 184 -17.26 1.89 44.70
C ASP A 184 -16.66 2.51 43.42
N LEU A 185 -16.50 3.83 43.39
CA LEU A 185 -15.86 4.55 42.28
C LEU A 185 -14.37 4.17 42.14
N TYR A 186 -13.64 4.06 43.24
CA TYR A 186 -12.22 3.72 43.21
C TYR A 186 -11.99 2.25 42.89
N ALA A 187 -12.87 1.37 43.39
CA ALA A 187 -12.86 -0.06 43.05
C ALA A 187 -13.07 -0.28 41.53
N ALA A 188 -13.96 0.50 40.89
CA ALA A 188 -14.19 0.44 39.45
C ALA A 188 -13.05 1.04 38.61
N MET A 189 -12.32 2.03 39.14
CA MET A 189 -11.24 2.72 38.42
C MET A 189 -9.88 2.02 38.51
N TRP A 190 -9.66 1.17 39.52
CA TRP A 190 -8.35 0.53 39.74
C TRP A 190 -7.84 -0.31 38.54
N PRO A 191 -8.67 -1.09 37.84
CA PRO A 191 -8.21 -1.85 36.67
C PRO A 191 -7.84 -0.93 35.52
N PHE A 192 -8.59 0.16 35.34
CA PHE A 192 -8.29 1.16 34.33
C PHE A 192 -6.95 1.86 34.61
N ILE A 193 -6.69 2.21 35.86
CA ILE A 193 -5.42 2.80 36.30
C ILE A 193 -4.28 1.79 36.12
N GLY A 194 -4.47 0.53 36.51
CA GLY A 194 -3.48 -0.54 36.37
C GLY A 194 -3.12 -0.84 34.91
N PHE A 195 -4.11 -1.12 34.07
CA PHE A 195 -3.92 -1.35 32.63
C PHE A 195 -3.39 -0.11 31.91
N GLY A 196 -3.91 1.09 32.23
CA GLY A 196 -3.43 2.35 31.68
C GLY A 196 -1.97 2.63 32.02
N SER A 197 -1.57 2.36 33.26
CA SER A 197 -0.18 2.51 33.71
C SER A 197 0.75 1.48 33.04
N ALA A 198 0.34 0.21 32.97
CA ALA A 198 1.11 -0.83 32.29
C ALA A 198 1.27 -0.55 30.79
N TRP A 199 0.22 -0.08 30.13
CA TRP A 199 0.26 0.35 28.73
C TRP A 199 1.19 1.55 28.54
N LEU A 200 1.10 2.56 29.40
CA LEU A 200 1.96 3.73 29.34
C LEU A 200 3.44 3.35 29.54
N ILE A 201 3.74 2.46 30.50
CA ILE A 201 5.10 1.94 30.72
C ILE A 201 5.58 1.16 29.50
N ALA A 202 4.78 0.25 28.94
CA ALA A 202 5.15 -0.51 27.75
C ALA A 202 5.40 0.42 26.55
N TRP A 203 4.59 1.47 26.41
CA TRP A 203 4.76 2.48 25.37
C TRP A 203 6.04 3.30 25.57
N VAL A 204 6.31 3.78 26.79
CA VAL A 204 7.54 4.51 27.14
C VAL A 204 8.78 3.63 26.90
N VAL A 205 8.75 2.38 27.33
CA VAL A 205 9.80 1.40 27.07
C VAL A 205 9.96 1.16 25.57
N SER A 206 8.88 1.09 24.80
CA SER A 206 8.95 0.96 23.33
C SER A 206 9.50 2.21 22.66
N TYR A 207 9.18 3.40 23.17
CA TYR A 207 9.68 4.68 22.67
C TYR A 207 11.19 4.78 22.87
N PHE A 208 11.68 4.48 24.07
CA PHE A 208 13.12 4.52 24.39
C PHE A 208 13.92 3.35 23.81
N ARG A 209 13.29 2.17 23.59
CA ARG A 209 13.95 1.06 22.88
C ARG A 209 14.05 1.29 21.37
N ARG A 210 13.22 2.17 20.81
CA ARG A 210 13.19 2.50 19.38
C ARG A 210 13.57 3.96 19.17
N GLU A 211 14.81 4.32 19.46
CA GLU A 211 15.40 5.60 19.02
C GLU A 211 15.61 5.69 17.48
N ALA A 212 14.84 4.96 16.67
CA ALA A 212 14.92 5.02 15.22
C ALA A 212 13.56 4.68 14.61
N GLU A 213 13.04 5.59 13.78
CA GLU A 213 11.94 5.37 12.82
C GLU A 213 10.47 5.45 13.29
N ALA A 214 10.12 6.28 14.28
CA ALA A 214 8.73 6.74 14.42
C ALA A 214 8.55 8.15 13.82
N PRO A 215 8.30 8.30 12.50
CA PRO A 215 7.98 9.60 11.94
C PRO A 215 6.54 9.97 12.34
N GLY A 216 6.39 11.15 12.94
CA GLY A 216 5.23 12.00 12.67
C GLY A 216 4.31 12.28 13.85
N LYS A 217 4.36 13.55 14.29
CA LYS A 217 3.30 14.49 14.74
C LYS A 217 2.04 13.95 15.46
N ILE A 218 1.44 12.84 15.04
CA ILE A 218 0.20 12.25 15.59
C ILE A 218 0.40 11.74 17.02
N ALA A 219 1.53 11.10 17.32
CA ALA A 219 1.85 10.64 18.68
C ALA A 219 1.93 11.79 19.69
N ARG A 220 2.39 12.97 19.26
CA ARG A 220 2.46 14.18 20.10
C ARG A 220 1.07 14.73 20.44
N TYR A 221 0.12 14.66 19.50
CA TYR A 221 -1.26 15.07 19.75
C TYR A 221 -1.97 14.09 20.68
N LEU A 222 -1.80 12.78 20.49
CA LEU A 222 -2.34 11.78 21.41
C LEU A 222 -1.84 11.97 22.85
N LEU A 223 -0.55 12.30 23.04
CA LEU A 223 0.03 12.59 24.35
C LEU A 223 -0.55 13.85 25.01
N TYR A 224 -0.85 14.89 24.22
CA TYR A 224 -1.57 16.07 24.70
C TYR A 224 -3.02 15.74 25.07
N PHE A 225 -3.72 14.94 24.26
CA PHE A 225 -5.11 14.58 24.49
C PHE A 225 -5.33 13.58 25.63
N THR A 226 -4.35 12.73 25.96
CA THR A 226 -4.46 11.79 27.10
C THR A 226 -3.85 12.34 28.38
N GLY A 227 -2.76 13.12 28.30
CA GLY A 227 -2.08 13.68 29.47
C GLY A 227 -2.87 14.79 30.17
N VAL A 228 -3.51 15.69 29.42
CA VAL A 228 -4.26 16.82 30.00
C VAL A 228 -5.50 16.36 30.80
N PRO A 229 -6.32 15.40 30.32
CA PRO A 229 -7.43 14.86 31.11
C PRO A 229 -6.98 14.14 32.39
N LEU A 230 -5.88 13.39 32.35
CA LEU A 230 -5.34 12.69 33.52
C LEU A 230 -4.88 13.67 34.62
N ILE A 231 -4.24 14.78 34.23
CA ILE A 231 -3.83 15.83 35.17
C ILE A 231 -5.06 16.55 35.75
N ARG A 232 -6.08 16.83 34.93
CA ARG A 232 -7.32 17.45 35.40
C ARG A 232 -8.11 16.51 36.33
N LEU A 233 -8.15 15.22 36.02
CA LEU A 233 -8.77 14.20 36.85
C LEU A 233 -8.04 14.07 38.20
N HIS A 234 -6.71 14.10 38.20
CA HIS A 234 -5.91 14.11 39.43
C HIS A 234 -6.20 15.34 40.30
N LYS A 235 -6.31 16.53 39.71
CA LYS A 235 -6.70 17.75 40.44
C LYS A 235 -8.13 17.68 41.00
N LEU A 236 -9.06 17.09 40.25
CA LEU A 236 -10.44 16.89 40.70
C LEU A 236 -10.53 15.92 41.88
N ILE A 237 -9.67 14.89 41.89
CA ILE A 237 -9.61 13.86 42.94
C ILE A 237 -8.93 14.38 44.22
N ILE A 238 -7.92 15.24 44.10
CA ILE A 238 -7.19 15.78 45.26
C ILE A 238 -7.92 16.97 45.91
N GLY A 239 -8.82 17.63 45.16
CA GLY A 239 -9.50 18.84 45.60
C GLY A 239 -8.55 20.03 45.59
N ASP A 240 -8.95 21.12 44.94
CA ASP A 240 -8.24 22.40 45.12
C ASP A 240 -8.46 22.82 46.58
N GLY A 241 -7.39 22.76 47.39
CA GLY A 241 -7.38 23.13 48.81
C GLY A 241 -7.58 24.64 49.04
N ALA A 242 -8.63 25.22 48.47
CA ALA A 242 -9.13 26.53 48.85
C ALA A 242 -10.00 26.34 50.11
N PRO A 243 -9.65 26.97 51.25
CA PRO A 243 -10.50 26.91 52.43
C PRO A 243 -11.84 27.56 52.09
N ALA A 244 -12.93 26.80 52.23
CA ALA A 244 -14.27 27.32 52.17
C ALA A 244 -14.44 28.36 53.28
N CYS A 245 -14.49 29.64 52.90
CA CYS A 245 -15.02 30.68 53.77
C CYS A 245 -16.49 30.36 54.03
N ILE A 246 -16.78 29.99 55.28
CA ILE A 246 -18.14 29.92 55.81
C ILE A 246 -18.56 31.36 56.12
N THR A 247 -19.60 31.83 55.42
CA THR A 247 -20.50 32.90 55.87
C THR A 247 -21.92 32.44 55.61
#